data_AF-A0A353AZN0-F1
#
_entry.id   AF-A0A353AZN0-F1
#
_cell.length_a   1.000
_cell.length_b   1.000
_cell.length_c   1.000
_cell.angle_alpha   90.00
_cell.angle_beta   90.00
_cell.angle_gamma   90.00
#
_symmetry.space_group_name_H-M   'P 1'
#
loop_
_entity.id
_entity.type
_entity.pdbx_description
1 polymer ?
#
loop_
_entity_poly.entity_id
_entity_poly.type
_entity_poly.pdbx_seq_one_letter_code
_entity_poly.pdbx_strand_id
1 'polypeptide(L)'
;MSGQLQERLHFACEVQLIAADNSDDQIVYTSPDGLLVLLITPDVEGETMVSFHGFEWAIAGSELPGAAENLDLAIKDYVASVMDDSAIIAVLMQDGEMTDVWITEDPESDIECNSSDESILFRRWSGAVVSQPE
;
A
#
# COMPACT_ATOMS: atom_id res chain seq x y z
N MET A 1 -30.40 -31.74 -21.76
CA MET A 1 -30.68 -30.28 -21.85
C MET A 1 -31.13 -29.80 -20.49
N SER A 2 -30.78 -28.57 -20.13
CA SER A 2 -30.74 -27.97 -18.77
C SER A 2 -29.37 -28.17 -18.13
N GLY A 3 -28.61 -27.15 -17.77
CA GLY A 3 -28.78 -25.71 -17.86
C GLY A 3 -27.53 -25.11 -17.21
N GLN A 4 -26.90 -24.15 -17.87
CA GLN A 4 -25.70 -23.46 -17.36
C GLN A 4 -26.01 -22.74 -16.05
N LEU A 5 -25.22 -22.98 -15.01
CA LEU A 5 -25.03 -22.01 -13.94
C LEU A 5 -23.71 -21.29 -14.20
N GLN A 6 -23.84 -20.10 -14.76
CA GLN A 6 -22.82 -19.08 -14.83
C GLN A 6 -23.28 -18.00 -13.86
N GLU A 7 -22.70 -17.92 -12.67
CA GLU A 7 -22.90 -16.78 -11.79
C GLU A 7 -21.54 -16.17 -11.45
N ARG A 8 -21.44 -14.92 -11.88
CA ARG A 8 -20.28 -14.04 -11.90
C ARG A 8 -19.88 -13.73 -10.46
N LEU A 9 -18.63 -13.97 -10.07
CA LEU A 9 -18.05 -13.31 -8.91
C LEU A 9 -17.99 -11.80 -9.21
N HIS A 10 -18.94 -11.07 -8.66
CA HIS A 10 -18.81 -9.63 -8.47
C HIS A 10 -17.82 -9.42 -7.33
N PHE A 11 -16.59 -9.01 -7.65
CA PHE A 11 -15.73 -8.32 -6.70
C PHE A 11 -16.34 -6.93 -6.49
N ALA A 12 -17.20 -6.80 -5.50
CA ALA A 12 -17.57 -5.50 -4.96
C ALA A 12 -16.41 -5.06 -4.08
N CYS A 13 -15.62 -4.10 -4.56
CA CYS A 13 -14.67 -3.35 -3.76
C CYS A 13 -15.51 -2.46 -2.83
N GLU A 14 -15.90 -3.00 -1.67
CA GLU A 14 -16.63 -2.26 -0.64
C GLU A 14 -15.60 -1.52 0.20
N VAL A 15 -15.39 -0.24 -0.10
CA VAL A 15 -14.57 0.67 0.71
C VAL A 15 -15.30 0.87 2.04
N GLN A 16 -14.81 0.23 3.11
CA GLN A 16 -15.29 0.50 4.46
C GLN A 16 -14.53 1.72 5.01
N LEU A 17 -15.28 2.81 5.15
CA LEU A 17 -14.83 4.08 5.71
C LEU A 17 -14.54 3.89 7.22
N ILE A 18 -13.26 3.84 7.60
CA ILE A 18 -12.86 3.88 9.02
C ILE A 18 -12.79 5.36 9.42
N ALA A 19 -13.66 5.77 10.34
CA ALA A 19 -13.75 7.16 10.79
C ALA A 19 -12.57 7.50 11.73
N ALA A 20 -11.72 8.44 11.32
CA ALA A 20 -10.83 9.19 12.18
C ALA A 20 -10.93 10.70 11.86
N ASP A 21 -11.46 11.43 12.83
CA ASP A 21 -11.30 12.86 13.17
C ASP A 21 -10.82 13.85 12.07
N ASN A 22 -11.76 14.67 11.55
CA ASN A 22 -11.58 15.99 10.90
C ASN A 22 -10.47 16.18 9.85
N SER A 23 -10.46 15.38 8.79
CA SER A 23 -9.78 15.73 7.52
C SER A 23 -10.62 15.25 6.34
N ASP A 24 -11.60 16.07 5.92
CA ASP A 24 -12.51 15.80 4.80
C ASP A 24 -11.78 15.67 3.43
N ASP A 25 -10.46 15.93 3.38
CA ASP A 25 -9.63 15.94 2.18
C ASP A 25 -8.66 14.75 2.05
N GLN A 26 -8.64 13.82 3.02
CA GLN A 26 -7.80 12.61 2.90
C GLN A 26 -8.39 11.63 1.89
N ILE A 27 -7.54 11.13 0.98
CA ILE A 27 -7.92 10.04 0.07
C ILE A 27 -7.49 8.71 0.67
N VAL A 28 -8.41 7.74 0.71
CA VAL A 28 -8.23 6.44 1.35
C VAL A 28 -8.42 5.32 0.34
N TYR A 29 -7.49 4.38 0.33
CA TYR A 29 -7.59 3.14 -0.45
C TYR A 29 -7.38 1.95 0.46
N THR A 30 -8.22 0.92 0.34
CA THR A 30 -8.09 -0.34 1.09
C THR A 30 -7.70 -1.45 0.15
N SER A 31 -6.74 -2.29 0.55
CA SER A 31 -6.31 -3.44 -0.24
C SER A 31 -7.46 -4.44 -0.41
N PRO A 32 -7.51 -5.22 -1.51
CA PRO A 32 -8.62 -6.15 -1.75
C PRO A 32 -8.83 -7.21 -0.66
N ASP A 33 -7.78 -7.56 0.08
CA ASP A 33 -7.83 -8.49 1.22
C ASP A 33 -8.14 -7.79 2.56
N GLY A 34 -8.30 -6.46 2.55
CA GLY A 34 -8.64 -5.65 3.73
C GLY A 34 -7.51 -5.48 4.74
N LEU A 35 -6.30 -5.95 4.44
CA LEU A 35 -5.19 -5.95 5.39
C LEU A 35 -4.40 -4.63 5.42
N LEU A 36 -4.38 -3.88 4.31
CA LEU A 36 -3.63 -2.63 4.18
C LEU A 36 -4.57 -1.49 3.80
N VAL A 37 -4.28 -0.30 4.33
CA VAL A 37 -4.97 0.93 3.95
C VAL A 37 -3.92 1.98 3.59
N LEU A 38 -3.91 2.42 2.34
CA LEU A 38 -3.05 3.49 1.84
C LEU A 38 -3.78 4.83 1.99
N LEU A 39 -3.08 5.82 2.54
CA LEU A 39 -3.59 7.16 2.82
C LEU A 39 -2.80 8.19 2.03
N ILE A 40 -3.52 9.12 1.39
CA ILE A 40 -2.96 10.36 0.84
C ILE A 40 -3.47 11.49 1.72
N THR A 41 -2.57 12.07 2.51
CA THR A 41 -2.90 13.09 3.49
C THR A 41 -2.31 14.42 3.04
N PRO A 42 -3.14 15.40 2.61
CA PRO A 42 -2.65 16.71 2.22
C PRO A 42 -2.22 17.54 3.44
N ASP A 43 -1.36 18.53 3.19
CA ASP A 43 -0.98 19.60 4.13
C ASP A 43 -0.41 19.13 5.49
N VAL A 44 0.22 17.95 5.52
CA VAL A 44 1.02 17.52 6.68
C VAL A 44 2.30 18.34 6.70
N GLU A 45 2.34 19.36 7.56
CA GLU A 45 3.43 20.35 7.61
C GLU A 45 3.69 21.08 6.28
N GLY A 46 2.64 21.23 5.46
CA GLY A 46 2.69 21.87 4.14
C GLY A 46 3.12 20.95 2.99
N GLU A 47 3.13 19.64 3.23
CA GLU A 47 3.46 18.60 2.26
C GLU A 47 2.33 17.58 2.13
N THR A 48 2.16 16.99 0.95
CA THR A 48 1.23 15.86 0.78
C THR A 48 1.95 14.57 1.07
N MET A 49 1.48 13.79 2.04
CA MET A 49 2.12 12.54 2.46
C MET A 49 1.36 11.33 1.93
N VAL A 50 2.09 10.33 1.43
CA VAL A 50 1.59 8.98 1.14
C VAL A 50 2.05 8.05 2.25
N SER A 51 1.14 7.32 2.88
CA SER A 51 1.43 6.49 4.07
C SER A 51 0.53 5.26 4.16
N PHE A 52 0.88 4.29 5.00
CA PHE A 52 -0.03 3.22 5.39
C PHE A 52 -0.67 3.52 6.75
N HIS A 53 -1.99 3.35 6.84
CA HIS A 53 -2.72 3.55 8.09
C HIS A 53 -2.20 2.59 9.18
N GLY A 54 -1.84 3.15 10.34
CA GLY A 54 -1.39 2.37 11.49
C GLY A 54 0.10 2.03 11.52
N PHE A 55 0.87 2.49 10.53
CA PHE A 55 2.32 2.25 10.43
C PHE A 55 3.09 3.57 10.36
N GLU A 56 4.39 3.53 10.71
CA GLU A 56 5.23 4.74 10.74
C GLU A 56 5.70 5.17 9.35
N TRP A 57 5.71 4.24 8.38
CA TRP A 57 6.14 4.56 7.02
C TRP A 57 5.25 5.63 6.37
N ALA A 58 5.91 6.67 5.88
CA ALA A 58 5.34 7.70 5.03
C ALA A 58 6.41 8.25 4.10
N ILE A 59 6.01 8.67 2.91
CA ILE A 59 6.85 9.36 1.93
C ILE A 59 6.21 10.70 1.57
N ALA A 60 7.02 11.75 1.51
CA ALA A 60 6.55 13.04 1.02
C ALA A 60 6.32 12.98 -0.49
N GLY A 61 5.23 13.57 -0.96
CA GLY A 61 4.91 13.64 -2.38
C GLY A 61 6.03 14.30 -3.19
N SER A 62 6.71 15.28 -2.60
CA SER A 62 7.88 15.94 -3.21
C SER A 62 9.12 15.05 -3.37
N GLU A 63 9.19 13.91 -2.69
CA GLU A 63 10.26 12.91 -2.82
C GLU A 63 9.98 11.90 -3.95
N LEU A 64 8.77 11.90 -4.51
CA LEU A 64 8.39 10.97 -5.56
C LEU A 64 9.07 11.29 -6.91
N PRO A 65 9.35 10.27 -7.74
CA PRO A 65 9.87 10.49 -9.09
C PRO A 65 8.98 11.42 -9.91
N GLY A 66 9.56 12.49 -10.48
CA GLY A 66 8.85 13.47 -11.32
C GLY A 66 8.06 14.55 -10.55
N ALA A 67 8.14 14.57 -9.21
CA ALA A 67 7.39 15.52 -8.39
C ALA A 67 7.79 16.99 -8.62
N ALA A 68 9.05 17.26 -8.99
CA ALA A 68 9.52 18.61 -9.28
C ALA A 68 8.86 19.21 -10.54
N GLU A 69 8.48 18.36 -11.50
CA GLU A 69 7.77 18.77 -12.72
C GLU A 69 6.27 18.88 -12.51
N ASN A 70 5.67 17.90 -11.81
CA ASN A 70 4.25 17.87 -11.51
C ASN A 70 3.93 16.97 -10.32
N LEU A 71 3.82 17.57 -9.13
CA LEU A 71 3.55 16.88 -7.87
C LEU A 71 2.26 16.04 -7.92
N ASP A 72 1.16 16.60 -8.38
CA ASP A 72 -0.14 15.90 -8.43
C ASP A 72 -0.07 14.66 -9.33
N LEU A 73 0.63 14.78 -10.45
CA LEU A 73 0.84 13.65 -11.36
C LEU A 73 1.76 12.60 -10.75
N ALA A 74 2.85 13.01 -10.09
CA ALA A 74 3.78 12.09 -9.44
C ALA A 74 3.10 11.27 -8.34
N ILE A 75 2.30 11.91 -7.49
CA ILE A 75 1.49 11.22 -6.46
C ILE A 75 0.51 10.26 -7.12
N LYS A 76 -0.20 10.71 -8.17
CA LYS A 76 -1.16 9.86 -8.88
C LYS A 76 -0.52 8.63 -9.51
N ASP A 77 0.63 8.79 -10.17
CA ASP A 77 1.35 7.71 -10.83
C ASP A 77 1.94 6.74 -9.81
N TYR A 78 2.46 7.25 -8.69
CA TYR A 78 2.91 6.43 -7.57
C TYR A 78 1.78 5.59 -6.98
N VAL A 79 0.64 6.20 -6.66
CA VAL A 79 -0.54 5.50 -6.17
C VAL A 79 -1.03 4.48 -7.19
N ALA A 80 -1.04 4.82 -8.49
CA ALA A 80 -1.41 3.88 -9.54
C ALA A 80 -0.51 2.64 -9.55
N SER A 81 0.81 2.83 -9.38
CA SER A 81 1.79 1.73 -9.29
C SER A 81 1.57 0.81 -8.08
N VAL A 82 1.01 1.33 -6.99
CA VAL A 82 0.60 0.50 -5.85
C VAL A 82 -0.65 -0.28 -6.24
N MET A 83 -1.68 0.42 -6.74
CA MET A 83 -2.98 -0.17 -7.05
C MET A 83 -2.95 -1.23 -8.16
N ASP A 84 -1.98 -1.16 -9.07
CA ASP A 84 -1.81 -2.07 -10.21
C ASP A 84 -0.84 -3.23 -9.96
N ASP A 85 -0.39 -3.42 -8.71
CA ASP A 85 0.60 -4.41 -8.29
C ASP A 85 2.02 -4.21 -8.84
N SER A 86 2.36 -3.05 -9.41
CA SER A 86 3.74 -2.76 -9.85
C SER A 86 4.70 -2.53 -8.69
N ALA A 87 4.25 -1.91 -7.59
CA ALA A 87 5.04 -1.70 -6.38
C ALA A 87 5.14 -2.98 -5.53
N ILE A 88 6.28 -3.18 -4.86
CA ILE A 88 6.46 -4.24 -3.86
C ILE A 88 6.24 -3.61 -2.48
N ILE A 89 5.39 -4.25 -1.69
CA ILE A 89 5.11 -3.86 -0.31
C ILE A 89 5.81 -4.88 0.59
N ALA A 90 6.72 -4.38 1.42
CA ALA A 90 7.34 -5.14 2.49
C ALA A 90 6.48 -5.03 3.74
N VAL A 91 6.32 -6.16 4.43
CA VAL A 91 5.55 -6.29 5.66
C VAL A 91 6.45 -6.95 6.70
N LEU A 92 6.81 -6.21 7.73
CA LEU A 92 7.54 -6.75 8.87
C LEU A 92 6.56 -7.48 9.79
N MET A 93 6.92 -8.72 10.09
CA MET A 93 6.16 -9.62 10.95
C MET A 93 6.99 -9.99 12.17
N GLN A 94 6.43 -9.79 13.35
CA GLN A 94 7.00 -10.22 14.63
C GLN A 94 5.96 -11.01 15.41
N ASP A 95 6.29 -12.21 15.87
CA ASP A 95 5.38 -13.11 16.60
C ASP A 95 4.02 -13.38 15.90
N GLY A 96 3.99 -13.26 14.56
CA GLY A 96 2.79 -13.46 13.74
C GLY A 96 1.90 -12.22 13.61
N GLU A 97 2.31 -11.08 14.17
CA GLU A 97 1.66 -9.78 14.04
C GLU A 97 2.42 -8.89 13.06
N MET A 98 1.68 -8.07 12.31
CA MET A 98 2.25 -7.05 11.41
C MET A 98 2.69 -5.86 12.24
N THR A 99 3.99 -5.58 12.28
CA THR A 99 4.56 -4.49 13.10
C THR A 99 4.93 -3.27 12.26
N ASP A 100 5.28 -3.46 10.99
CA ASP A 100 5.59 -2.36 10.08
C ASP A 100 5.29 -2.72 8.62
N VAL A 101 5.09 -1.70 7.79
CA VAL A 101 4.77 -1.83 6.35
C VAL A 101 5.38 -0.67 5.58
N TRP A 102 6.10 -0.97 4.50
CA TRP A 102 6.65 0.05 3.59
C TRP A 102 6.61 -0.41 2.13
N ILE A 103 6.72 0.55 1.21
CA ILE A 103 6.98 0.26 -0.20
C ILE A 103 8.49 0.19 -0.38
N THR A 104 8.96 -0.86 -1.05
CA THR A 104 10.39 -1.11 -1.29
C THR A 104 10.71 -1.18 -2.77
N GLU A 105 11.86 -0.64 -3.13
CA GLU A 105 12.47 -0.77 -4.46
C GLU A 105 13.62 -1.80 -4.46
N ASP A 106 14.08 -2.22 -3.27
CA ASP A 106 15.20 -3.16 -3.11
C ASP A 106 14.93 -4.16 -1.98
N PRO A 107 14.11 -5.20 -2.26
CA PRO A 107 13.76 -6.21 -1.27
C PRO A 107 14.96 -7.02 -0.74
N GLU A 108 16.04 -7.15 -1.52
CA GLU A 108 17.24 -7.87 -1.08
C GLU A 108 17.92 -7.12 0.06
N SER A 109 18.10 -5.80 -0.09
CA SER A 109 18.66 -4.95 0.96
C SER A 109 17.82 -4.95 2.24
N ASP A 110 16.48 -4.99 2.11
CA ASP A 110 15.58 -5.04 3.26
C ASP A 110 15.75 -6.34 4.07
N ILE A 111 15.93 -7.48 3.40
CA ILE A 111 16.17 -8.78 4.05
C ILE A 111 17.50 -8.74 4.82
N GLU A 112 18.55 -8.14 4.25
CA GLU A 112 19.88 -8.09 4.88
C GLU A 112 19.90 -7.23 6.15
N CYS A 113 19.04 -6.21 6.23
CA CYS A 113 18.93 -5.33 7.40
C CYS A 113 18.04 -5.89 8.52
N ASN A 114 17.30 -6.97 8.25
CA ASN A 114 16.34 -7.53 9.18
C ASN A 114 17.00 -8.27 10.36
N SER A 115 16.44 -8.12 11.57
CA SER A 115 16.95 -8.84 12.73
C SER A 115 16.52 -10.32 12.71
N SER A 116 17.20 -11.18 13.48
CA SER A 116 16.97 -12.63 13.46
C SER A 116 15.61 -13.08 13.99
N ASP A 117 14.91 -12.23 14.75
CA ASP A 117 13.63 -12.53 15.40
C ASP A 117 12.43 -11.96 14.62
N GLU A 118 12.71 -11.23 13.54
CA GLU A 118 11.72 -10.64 12.66
C GLU A 118 11.70 -11.38 11.32
N SER A 119 10.59 -11.29 10.59
CA SER A 119 10.53 -11.79 9.22
C SER A 119 9.85 -10.78 8.33
N ILE A 120 10.37 -10.62 7.12
CA ILE A 120 9.77 -9.74 6.12
C ILE A 120 9.00 -10.59 5.11
N LEU A 121 7.72 -10.28 4.95
CA LEU A 121 6.87 -10.80 3.88
C LEU A 121 6.77 -9.73 2.79
N PHE A 122 7.14 -10.10 1.56
CA PHE A 122 6.89 -9.25 0.41
C PHE A 122 5.56 -9.62 -0.24
N ARG A 123 4.77 -8.61 -0.56
CA ARG A 123 3.47 -8.76 -1.22
C ARG A 123 3.20 -7.63 -2.20
N ARG A 124 2.17 -7.83 -3.02
CA ARG A 124 1.55 -6.79 -3.84
C ARG A 124 0.30 -6.24 -3.16
N TRP A 125 -0.25 -5.16 -3.71
CA TRP A 125 -1.46 -4.53 -3.19
C TRP A 125 -2.64 -5.51 -3.18
N SER A 126 -2.79 -6.31 -4.23
CA SER A 126 -3.82 -7.36 -4.35
C SER A 126 -3.78 -8.44 -3.26
N GLY A 127 -2.68 -8.53 -2.50
CA GLY A 127 -2.44 -9.60 -1.52
C GLY A 127 -1.64 -10.77 -2.08
N ALA A 128 -1.23 -10.72 -3.35
CA ALA A 128 -0.31 -11.71 -3.91
C ALA A 128 1.05 -11.66 -3.20
N VAL A 129 1.48 -12.79 -2.65
CA VAL A 129 2.83 -12.94 -2.05
C VAL A 129 3.88 -12.98 -3.14
N VAL A 130 4.99 -12.28 -2.92
CA VAL A 130 6.15 -12.26 -3.82
C VAL A 130 7.21 -13.22 -3.26
N SER A 131 7.32 -14.40 -3.87
CA SER A 131 8.21 -15.48 -3.39
C SER A 131 9.69 -15.26 -3.73
N GLN A 132 9.98 -14.45 -4.76
CA GLN A 132 11.30 -14.02 -5.16
C GLN A 132 11.14 -12.59 -5.68
N PRO A 133 11.43 -11.56 -4.88
CA PRO A 133 11.56 -10.22 -5.42
C PRO A 133 12.76 -10.21 -6.37
N GLU A 134 12.51 -10.04 -7.67
CA GLU A 134 13.54 -9.84 -8.70
C GLU A 134 13.95 -8.38 -8.81
#